data_AF-A0AAV4V2G6-F1
#
_entry.id   AF-A0AAV4V2G6-F1
#
_cell.length_a   1.000
_cell.length_b   1.000
_cell.length_c   1.000
_cell.angle_alpha   90.00
_cell.angle_beta   90.00
_cell.angle_gamma   90.00
#
_symmetry.space_group_name_H-M   'P 1'
#
loop_
_entity.id
_entity.type
_entity.pdbx_description
1 polymer ?
#
loop_
_entity_poly.entity_id
_entity_poly.type
_entity_poly.pdbx_seq_one_letter_code
_entity_poly.pdbx_strand_id
1 'polypeptide(L)'
;MFVQPYSMVPITIRGHDMAEVIVHFGRCLPIIYVRPTQAFGEQIKSLLGMSASDAFYFDATSKDERIHKLTFLIDNMTDEQRQFLRQVFPGDKMVKEIDQKIANEILVRSTPSQ
;
A
#
# COMPACT_ATOMS: atom_id res chain seq x y z
N MET A 1 4.32 5.26 35.17
CA MET A 1 4.75 5.32 33.76
C MET A 1 3.49 5.54 32.93
N PHE A 2 3.27 6.74 32.41
CA PHE A 2 2.10 7.05 31.60
C PHE A 2 2.38 6.59 30.17
N VAL A 3 1.68 5.56 29.71
CA VAL A 3 1.66 5.18 28.30
C VAL A 3 0.87 6.28 27.59
N GLN A 4 1.52 7.05 26.70
CA GLN A 4 0.76 7.96 25.84
C GLN A 4 -0.22 7.12 25.01
N PRO A 5 -1.51 7.49 24.94
CA PRO A 5 -2.45 6.78 24.10
C PRO A 5 -1.99 6.89 22.65
N TYR A 6 -2.01 5.78 21.91
CA TYR A 6 -1.76 5.79 20.48
C TYR A 6 -2.69 6.82 19.81
N SER A 7 -2.12 7.85 19.20
CA SER A 7 -2.88 8.82 18.42
C SER A 7 -3.11 8.26 17.02
N MET A 8 -4.37 8.06 16.66
CA MET A 8 -4.76 7.68 15.30
C MET A 8 -4.57 8.89 14.37
N VAL A 9 -3.84 8.71 13.28
CA VAL A 9 -3.64 9.73 12.24
C VAL A 9 -4.43 9.35 10.99
N PRO A 10 -5.42 10.15 10.56
CA PRO A 10 -6.15 9.86 9.34
C PRO A 10 -5.30 10.17 8.10
N ILE A 11 -5.20 9.22 7.18
CA ILE A 11 -4.53 9.38 5.89
C ILE A 11 -5.58 9.22 4.80
N THR A 12 -5.74 10.23 3.95
CA THR A 12 -6.61 10.18 2.76
C THR A 12 -5.76 9.89 1.53
N ILE A 13 -6.14 8.88 0.75
CA ILE A 13 -5.46 8.50 -0.50
C ILE A 13 -6.37 8.84 -1.68
N ARG A 14 -5.86 9.60 -2.65
CA ARG A 14 -6.56 10.00 -3.88
C ARG A 14 -5.89 9.40 -5.10
N GLY A 15 -6.61 9.37 -6.24
CA GLY A 15 -6.11 8.84 -7.51
C GLY A 15 -4.72 9.34 -7.91
N HIS A 16 -4.47 10.66 -7.79
CA HIS A 16 -3.19 11.28 -8.14
C HIS A 16 -2.06 11.03 -7.13
N ASP A 17 -2.37 10.51 -5.95
CA ASP A 17 -1.37 10.22 -4.93
C ASP A 17 -0.59 8.94 -5.24
N MET A 18 -1.06 8.15 -6.20
CA MET A 18 -0.52 6.84 -6.51
C MET A 18 0.17 6.85 -7.89
N ALA A 19 1.33 6.22 -7.96
CA ALA A 19 2.08 6.02 -9.18
C ALA A 19 1.74 4.68 -9.85
N GLU A 20 1.44 3.64 -9.07
CA GLU A 20 1.07 2.31 -9.55
C GLU A 20 0.19 1.60 -8.52
N VAL A 21 -0.82 0.86 -8.98
CA VAL A 21 -1.67 -0.01 -8.18
C VAL A 21 -1.63 -1.43 -8.75
N ILE A 22 -1.20 -2.40 -7.95
CA ILE A 22 -1.18 -3.81 -8.35
C ILE A 22 -2.19 -4.55 -7.49
N VAL A 23 -3.10 -5.28 -8.10
CA VAL A 23 -4.22 -5.91 -7.39
C VAL A 23 -4.25 -7.41 -7.67
N HIS A 24 -4.41 -8.19 -6.61
CA HIS A 24 -4.83 -9.57 -6.68
C HIS A 24 -6.26 -9.69 -6.15
N PHE A 25 -7.23 -10.03 -7.00
CA PHE A 25 -8.65 -10.19 -6.61
C PHE A 25 -8.97 -11.59 -6.06
N GLY A 26 -8.08 -12.15 -5.25
CA GLY A 26 -8.27 -13.46 -4.62
C GLY A 26 -9.60 -13.58 -3.90
N ARG A 27 -10.17 -14.80 -3.83
CA ARG A 27 -11.50 -15.01 -3.22
C ARG A 27 -11.51 -14.83 -1.70
N CYS A 28 -10.42 -15.22 -1.04
CA CYS A 28 -10.31 -15.23 0.42
C CYS A 28 -9.37 -14.15 0.99
N LEU A 29 -8.50 -13.59 0.15
CA LEU A 29 -7.57 -12.55 0.54
C LEU A 29 -7.21 -11.69 -0.68
N PRO A 30 -8.08 -10.75 -1.08
CA PRO A 30 -7.67 -9.71 -2.01
C PRO A 30 -6.48 -8.91 -1.44
N ILE A 31 -5.51 -8.61 -2.30
CA ILE A 31 -4.32 -7.85 -1.92
C ILE A 31 -4.18 -6.68 -2.87
N ILE A 32 -3.97 -5.49 -2.32
CA ILE A 32 -3.68 -4.28 -3.08
C ILE A 32 -2.29 -3.78 -2.69
N TYR A 33 -1.40 -3.67 -3.67
CA TYR A 33 -0.13 -3.00 -3.54
C TYR A 33 -0.22 -1.63 -4.18
N VAL A 34 0.11 -0.60 -3.43
CA VAL A 34 0.14 0.77 -3.91
C VAL A 34 1.58 1.28 -3.84
N ARG A 35 2.12 1.68 -5.00
CA ARG A 35 3.30 2.54 -5.04
C ARG A 35 2.80 3.98 -5.03
N PRO A 36 2.98 4.73 -3.94
CA PRO A 36 2.61 6.14 -3.92
C PRO A 36 3.59 6.96 -4.75
N THR A 37 3.17 8.18 -5.11
CA THR A 37 4.09 9.20 -5.62
C THR A 37 5.09 9.60 -4.53
N GLN A 38 6.24 10.15 -4.93
CA GLN A 38 7.23 10.68 -3.97
C GLN A 38 6.61 11.73 -3.05
N ALA A 39 5.80 12.64 -3.60
CA ALA A 39 5.15 13.70 -2.83
C ALA A 39 4.22 13.13 -1.74
N PHE A 40 3.41 12.13 -2.09
CA PHE A 40 2.52 11.50 -1.12
C PHE A 40 3.28 10.65 -0.09
N GLY A 41 4.38 10.01 -0.49
CA GLY A 41 5.23 9.28 0.44
C GLY A 41 5.88 10.18 1.51
N GLU A 42 6.34 11.38 1.13
CA GLU A 42 6.81 12.38 2.09
C GLU A 42 5.69 12.85 3.04
N GLN A 43 4.47 13.03 2.52
CA GLN A 43 3.32 13.37 3.33
C GLN A 43 3.00 12.29 4.38
N ILE A 44 3.03 11.00 3.99
CA ILE A 44 2.82 9.88 4.93
C ILE A 44 3.87 9.92 6.04
N LYS A 45 5.16 10.06 5.70
CA LYS A 45 6.24 10.15 6.69
C LYS A 45 6.02 11.30 7.66
N SER A 46 5.69 12.48 7.14
CA SER A 46 5.46 13.67 7.96
C SER A 46 4.25 13.51 8.89
N LEU A 47 3.16 12.91 8.40
CA LEU A 47 1.94 12.69 9.19
C LEU A 47 2.16 11.66 10.31
N LEU A 48 2.95 10.64 10.03
CA LEU A 48 3.27 9.57 10.99
C LEU A 48 4.48 9.92 11.87
N GLY A 49 5.15 11.05 11.65
CA GLY A 49 6.32 11.47 12.41
C GLY A 49 7.53 10.52 12.25
N MET A 50 7.65 9.87 11.09
CA MET A 50 8.68 8.87 10.83
C MET A 50 10.07 9.47 10.64
N SER A 51 11.08 8.84 11.22
CA SER A 51 12.51 9.11 11.05
C SER A 51 13.20 7.93 10.36
N ALA A 52 14.25 8.19 9.58
CA ALA A 52 15.04 7.15 8.92
C ALA A 52 15.77 6.21 9.92
N SER A 53 15.88 6.61 11.18
CA SER A 53 16.41 5.79 12.27
C SER A 53 15.37 4.82 12.87
N ASP A 54 14.11 4.94 12.50
CA ASP A 54 13.04 4.13 13.08
C ASP A 54 13.12 2.69 12.58
N ALA A 55 12.75 1.74 13.46
CA ALA A 55 12.69 0.33 13.10
C ALA A 55 11.70 0.04 11.95
N PHE A 56 10.67 0.87 11.82
CA PHE A 56 9.66 0.80 10.77
C PHE A 56 9.62 2.12 10.03
N TYR A 57 10.36 2.20 8.94
CA TYR A 57 10.45 3.39 8.10
C TYR A 57 9.80 3.13 6.74
N PHE A 58 9.17 4.16 6.19
CA PHE A 58 8.54 4.13 4.87
C PHE A 58 9.25 5.11 3.93
N ASP A 59 9.63 4.69 2.74
CA ASP A 59 10.25 5.54 1.71
C ASP A 59 9.80 5.13 0.31
N ALA A 60 8.88 5.92 -0.26
CA ALA A 60 8.34 5.72 -1.60
C ALA A 60 9.38 5.76 -2.72
N THR A 61 10.57 6.32 -2.47
CA THR A 61 11.66 6.41 -3.45
C THR A 61 12.72 5.32 -3.29
N SER A 62 12.63 4.54 -2.22
CA SER A 62 13.55 3.44 -1.96
C SER A 62 13.42 2.35 -3.01
N LYS A 63 14.53 1.63 -3.24
CA LYS A 63 14.57 0.41 -4.05
C LYS A 63 14.27 -0.85 -3.22
N ASP A 64 14.22 -0.72 -1.90
CA ASP A 64 13.92 -1.80 -0.99
C ASP A 64 12.41 -2.06 -0.95
N GLU A 65 12.01 -3.26 -1.38
CA GLU A 65 10.60 -3.60 -1.52
C GLU A 65 9.82 -3.62 -0.22
N ARG A 66 10.52 -3.70 0.91
CA ARG A 66 9.93 -3.76 2.25
C ARG A 66 9.43 -2.41 2.76
N ILE A 67 9.89 -1.30 2.17
CA ILE A 67 9.63 0.05 2.70
C ILE A 67 9.03 1.02 1.69
N HIS A 68 8.89 0.65 0.41
CA HIS A 68 8.49 1.60 -0.65
C HIS A 68 7.03 1.52 -1.11
N LYS A 69 6.25 0.57 -0.58
CA LYS A 69 4.88 0.27 -1.01
C LYS A 69 3.96 0.21 0.20
N LEU A 70 2.71 0.60 -0.01
CA LEU A 70 1.62 0.31 0.90
C LEU A 70 0.99 -1.02 0.48
N THR A 71 0.80 -1.94 1.44
CA THR A 71 0.13 -3.22 1.19
C THR A 71 -1.18 -3.24 1.98
N PHE A 72 -2.29 -3.40 1.29
CA PHE A 72 -3.60 -3.60 1.90
C PHE A 72 -3.98 -5.07 1.78
N LEU A 73 -4.15 -5.71 2.93
CA LEU A 73 -4.70 -7.06 3.05
C LEU A 73 -6.19 -6.90 3.34
N ILE A 74 -7.02 -7.42 2.45
CA ILE A 74 -8.47 -7.25 2.51
C ILE A 74 -9.08 -8.62 2.80
N ASP A 75 -9.98 -8.73 3.77
CA ASP A 75 -10.62 -10.01 4.11
C ASP A 75 -11.51 -10.54 2.99
N ASN A 76 -12.29 -9.65 2.37
CA ASN A 76 -13.16 -9.97 1.25
C ASN A 76 -13.43 -8.74 0.38
N MET A 77 -13.85 -8.98 -0.85
CA MET A 77 -14.24 -7.93 -1.78
C MET A 77 -15.41 -8.40 -2.63
N THR A 78 -16.47 -7.60 -2.69
CA THR A 78 -17.65 -7.87 -3.53
C THR A 78 -17.32 -7.68 -5.00
N ASP A 79 -18.14 -8.22 -5.91
CA ASP A 79 -17.91 -8.07 -7.34
C ASP A 79 -18.04 -6.61 -7.79
N GLU A 80 -18.92 -5.83 -7.16
CA GLU A 80 -19.05 -4.39 -7.40
C GLU A 80 -17.78 -3.64 -6.99
N GLN A 81 -17.19 -3.98 -5.85
CA GLN A 81 -15.93 -3.37 -5.39
C GLN A 81 -14.75 -3.73 -6.31
N ARG A 82 -14.70 -4.96 -6.82
CA ARG A 82 -13.70 -5.40 -7.82
C ARG A 82 -13.85 -4.59 -9.11
N GLN A 83 -15.08 -4.45 -9.58
CA GLN A 83 -15.38 -3.68 -10.79
C GLN A 83 -15.04 -2.20 -10.59
N PHE A 84 -15.37 -1.63 -9.43
CA PHE A 84 -15.01 -0.27 -9.08
C PHE A 84 -13.50 -0.04 -9.11
N LEU A 85 -12.70 -0.90 -8.49
CA LEU A 85 -11.24 -0.76 -8.51
C LEU A 85 -10.68 -0.81 -9.93
N ARG A 86 -11.24 -1.62 -10.83
CA ARG A 86 -10.84 -1.64 -12.24
C ARG A 86 -11.14 -0.33 -12.98
N GLN A 87 -12.06 0.50 -12.47
CA GLN A 87 -12.56 1.70 -13.14
C GLN A 87 -12.09 3.01 -12.49
N VAL A 88 -11.77 3.01 -11.20
CA VAL A 88 -11.58 4.24 -10.41
C VAL A 88 -10.28 4.99 -10.73
N PHE A 89 -9.29 4.32 -11.33
CA PHE A 89 -8.01 4.96 -11.66
C PHE A 89 -8.02 5.40 -13.14
N PRO A 90 -8.08 6.71 -13.43
CA PRO A 90 -8.17 7.21 -14.79
C PRO A 90 -6.84 7.05 -15.56
N GLY A 91 -6.92 6.58 -16.81
CA GLY A 91 -5.79 6.45 -17.74
C GLY A 91 -5.31 5.01 -17.94
N ASP A 92 -4.53 4.77 -19.00
CA ASP A 92 -4.15 3.42 -19.49
C ASP A 92 -3.34 2.55 -18.52
N LYS A 93 -2.87 3.05 -17.38
CA LYS A 93 -1.88 2.33 -16.56
C LYS A 93 -1.91 2.69 -15.08
N MET A 94 -2.91 2.23 -14.33
CA MET A 94 -2.74 2.20 -12.87
C MET A 94 -3.14 0.92 -12.19
N VAL A 95 -4.14 0.15 -12.65
CA VAL A 95 -4.45 -1.15 -12.04
C VAL A 95 -3.88 -2.28 -12.86
N LYS A 96 -2.86 -2.92 -12.33
CA LYS A 96 -2.31 -4.16 -12.86
C LYS A 96 -2.86 -5.32 -12.05
N GLU A 97 -3.77 -6.08 -12.65
CA GLU A 97 -4.24 -7.32 -12.07
C GLU A 97 -3.14 -8.39 -12.17
N ILE A 98 -2.89 -9.11 -11.07
CA ILE A 98 -1.90 -10.19 -10.99
C ILE A 98 -2.52 -11.48 -10.44
N ASP A 99 -1.91 -12.60 -10.80
CA ASP A 99 -2.30 -13.90 -10.27
C ASP A 99 -1.82 -14.12 -8.81
N GLN A 100 -2.28 -15.22 -8.22
CA GLN A 100 -1.95 -15.60 -6.84
C GLN A 100 -0.46 -15.84 -6.63
N LYS A 101 0.24 -16.38 -7.64
CA LYS A 101 1.65 -16.73 -7.53
C LYS A 101 2.48 -15.46 -7.36
N ILE A 102 2.29 -14.48 -8.25
CA ILE A 102 2.95 -13.18 -8.19
C ILE A 102 2.57 -12.44 -6.90
N ALA A 103 1.30 -12.52 -6.49
CA ALA A 103 0.85 -11.88 -5.25
C ALA A 103 1.61 -12.42 -4.03
N ASN A 104 1.78 -13.74 -3.93
CA ASN A 104 2.53 -14.38 -2.85
C ASN A 104 4.02 -14.01 -2.89
N GLU A 105 4.63 -13.98 -4.09
CA GLU A 105 6.03 -13.55 -4.25
C GLU A 105 6.25 -12.12 -3.74
N ILE A 106 5.34 -11.19 -4.04
CA ILE A 106 5.42 -9.81 -3.54
C ILE A 106 5.24 -9.77 -2.02
N LEU A 107 4.28 -10.52 -1.44
CA LEU A 107 4.09 -10.58 0.01
C LEU A 107 5.37 -11.04 0.72
N VAL A 108 5.97 -12.13 0.26
CA VAL A 108 7.20 -12.70 0.86
C VAL A 108 8.34 -11.68 0.79
N ARG A 109 8.51 -11.00 -0.34
CA ARG A 109 9.59 -10.01 -0.54
C ARG A 109 9.39 -8.71 0.24
N SER A 110 8.14 -8.33 0.49
CA SER A 110 7.78 -7.07 1.16
C SER A 110 7.65 -7.23 2.68
N THR A 111 7.62 -8.47 3.18
CA THR A 111 7.55 -8.74 4.62
C THR A 111 8.95 -8.56 5.24
N PRO A 112 9.12 -7.70 6.26
CA PRO A 112 10.36 -7.64 7.01
C PRO A 112 10.67 -9.01 7.61
N SER A 113 11.90 -9.51 7.40
CA SER A 113 12.41 -10.67 8.11
C SER A 113 12.38 -10.39 9.61
N GLN A 114 11.61 -11.19 10.36
CA GLN A 114 11.64 -11.19 11.82
C GLN A 114 13.04 -11.50 12.34
#